data_AF-A0A528B142-F1
#
_entry.id   AF-A0A528B142-F1
#
_cell.length_a   1.000
_cell.length_b   1.000
_cell.length_c   1.000
_cell.angle_alpha   90.00
_cell.angle_beta   90.00
_cell.angle_gamma   90.00
#
_symmetry.space_group_name_H-M   'P 1'
#
loop_
_entity.id
_entity.type
_entity.pdbx_description
1 polymer ?
#
loop_
_entity_poly.entity_id
_entity_poly.type
_entity_poly.pdbx_seq_one_letter_code
_entity_poly.pdbx_strand_id
1 'polypeptide(L)'
;PRPYAEILRQWSSVHPEFSFLPRKFKIAVTGAERDRAAIQTHDIGLHLKKNAAGELGFAVYVGGGQGRTPMIAKKIRDFLPEADLLSYCTAILRVYNLYGRRDNKYKARIKILVHETGVEEITRQVEAEW
;
A
#
# COMPACT_ATOMS: atom_id res chain seq x y z
N PRO A 1 -6.63 5.87 14.37
CA PRO A 1 -6.16 4.80 13.44
C PRO A 1 -5.99 3.39 14.04
N ARG A 2 -6.07 3.19 15.37
CA ARG A 2 -5.86 1.85 15.99
C ARG A 2 -6.78 0.74 15.46
N PRO A 3 -8.11 0.94 15.30
CA PRO A 3 -8.98 -0.09 14.73
C PRO A 3 -8.54 -0.54 13.33
N TYR A 4 -8.13 0.40 12.48
CA TYR A 4 -7.61 0.09 11.15
C TYR A 4 -6.30 -0.70 11.17
N ALA A 5 -5.39 -0.39 12.09
CA ALA A 5 -4.16 -1.15 12.24
C ALA A 5 -4.45 -2.61 12.66
N GLU A 6 -5.43 -2.81 13.55
CA GLU A 6 -5.82 -4.15 14.01
C GLU A 6 -6.52 -4.95 12.92
N ILE A 7 -7.47 -4.36 12.19
CA ILE A 7 -8.14 -5.09 11.09
C ILE A 7 -7.16 -5.44 9.97
N LEU A 8 -6.22 -4.54 9.63
CA LEU A 8 -5.15 -4.82 8.66
C LEU A 8 -4.21 -5.93 9.15
N ARG A 9 -3.91 -5.96 10.45
CA ARG A 9 -3.12 -7.05 11.05
C ARG A 9 -3.84 -8.39 10.90
N GLN A 10 -5.14 -8.45 11.22
CA GLN A 10 -5.94 -9.67 11.10
C GLN A 10 -6.05 -10.13 9.65
N TRP A 11 -6.43 -9.23 8.74
CA TRP A 11 -6.55 -9.49 7.30
C TRP A 11 -5.24 -10.00 6.68
N SER A 12 -4.09 -9.47 7.10
CA SER A 12 -2.79 -9.87 6.55
C SER A 12 -2.19 -11.12 7.21
N SER A 13 -2.62 -11.47 8.42
CA SER A 13 -2.06 -12.61 9.16
C SER A 13 -2.52 -13.92 8.54
N VAL A 14 -1.59 -14.87 8.36
CA VAL A 14 -1.86 -16.23 7.83
C VAL A 14 -2.69 -16.27 6.54
N HIS A 15 -2.65 -15.21 5.73
CA HIS A 15 -3.34 -15.15 4.45
C HIS A 15 -2.55 -15.96 3.39
N PRO A 16 -3.12 -17.03 2.79
CA PRO A 16 -2.39 -17.92 1.89
C PRO A 16 -1.69 -17.19 0.75
N GLU A 17 -2.38 -16.22 0.13
CA GLU A 17 -1.79 -15.43 -0.95
C GLU A 17 -0.61 -14.56 -0.48
N PHE A 18 -0.69 -13.97 0.72
CA PHE A 18 0.34 -13.04 1.19
C PHE A 18 1.57 -13.77 1.74
N SER A 19 1.44 -15.06 2.06
CA SER A 19 2.56 -15.93 2.42
C SER A 19 3.53 -16.17 1.27
N PHE A 20 3.11 -15.98 0.01
CA PHE A 20 3.93 -16.25 -1.19
C PHE A 20 4.30 -14.98 -1.99
N LEU A 21 4.21 -13.81 -1.37
CA LEU A 21 4.66 -12.57 -2.00
C LEU A 21 6.16 -12.60 -2.33
N PRO A 22 6.60 -11.89 -3.39
CA PRO A 22 8.01 -11.86 -3.80
C PRO A 22 8.98 -11.48 -2.66
N ARG A 23 8.53 -10.59 -1.76
CA ARG A 23 9.23 -10.19 -0.54
C ARG A 23 8.26 -9.54 0.46
N LYS A 24 8.72 -9.34 1.70
CA LYS A 24 7.98 -8.67 2.77
C LYS A 24 7.33 -7.35 2.32
N PHE A 25 6.17 -7.06 2.90
CA PHE A 25 5.47 -5.79 2.78
C PHE A 25 5.23 -5.20 4.17
N LYS A 26 4.91 -3.90 4.22
CA LYS A 26 4.62 -3.14 5.43
C LYS A 26 3.53 -2.12 5.13
N ILE A 27 2.59 -1.99 6.05
CA ILE A 27 1.53 -0.99 5.97
C ILE A 27 1.71 -0.01 7.13
N ALA A 28 1.58 1.29 6.86
CA ALA A 28 1.56 2.32 7.90
C ALA A 28 0.31 3.18 7.76
N VAL A 29 -0.29 3.52 8.91
CA VAL A 29 -1.53 4.30 8.98
C VAL A 29 -1.30 5.54 9.84
N THR A 30 -1.67 6.70 9.33
CA THR A 30 -1.82 7.93 10.12
C THR A 30 -3.24 8.45 10.01
N GLY A 31 -3.73 9.05 11.08
CA GLY A 31 -4.95 9.87 11.08
C GLY A 31 -4.72 11.22 11.75
N ALA A 32 -3.44 11.61 11.88
CA ALA A 32 -3.06 12.94 12.32
C ALA A 32 -2.76 13.80 11.10
N GLU A 33 -3.12 15.08 11.16
CA GLU A 33 -2.88 16.06 10.11
C GLU A 33 -1.39 16.14 9.74
N ARG A 34 -0.52 16.16 10.75
CA ARG A 34 0.91 15.99 10.57
C ARG A 34 1.28 14.51 10.64
N ASP A 35 1.93 14.01 9.59
CA ASP A 35 2.39 12.63 9.55
C ASP A 35 3.46 12.37 10.62
N ARG A 36 3.12 11.46 11.54
CA ARG A 36 3.98 10.95 12.62
C ARG A 36 4.35 9.49 12.44
N ALA A 37 3.83 8.82 11.40
CA ALA A 37 4.07 7.43 11.08
C ALA A 37 5.00 7.25 9.87
N ALA A 38 5.38 8.36 9.21
CA ALA A 38 6.19 8.35 7.99
C ALA A 38 5.61 7.40 6.95
N ILE A 39 4.30 7.55 6.66
CA ILE A 39 3.52 6.57 5.88
C ILE A 39 4.09 6.36 4.47
N GLN A 40 4.70 7.40 3.89
CA GLN A 40 5.29 7.33 2.55
C GLN A 40 6.61 6.55 2.51
N THR A 41 7.12 6.10 3.64
CA THR A 41 8.32 5.25 3.72
C THR A 41 7.98 3.76 3.82
N HIS A 42 6.70 3.41 3.72
CA HIS A 42 6.18 2.05 3.81
C HIS A 42 5.67 1.55 2.46
N ASP A 43 5.55 0.23 2.32
CA ASP A 43 5.11 -0.40 1.07
C ASP A 43 3.69 0.07 0.69
N ILE A 44 2.81 0.20 1.68
CA ILE A 44 1.49 0.86 1.60
C ILE A 44 1.39 1.90 2.72
N GLY A 45 1.11 3.15 2.37
CA GLY A 45 0.85 4.25 3.29
C GLY A 45 -0.61 4.67 3.23
N LEU A 46 -1.26 4.78 4.39
CA LEU A 46 -2.67 5.12 4.51
C LEU A 46 -2.83 6.37 5.36
N HIS A 47 -3.40 7.42 4.78
CA HIS A 47 -3.76 8.64 5.51
C HIS A 47 -5.28 8.72 5.65
N LEU A 48 -5.78 8.43 6.85
CA LEU A 48 -7.19 8.60 7.20
C LEU A 48 -7.57 10.08 7.17
N LYS A 49 -8.59 10.43 6.39
CA LYS A 49 -9.11 11.79 6.28
C LYS A 49 -10.63 11.78 6.07
N LYS A 50 -11.25 12.96 6.22
CA LYS A 50 -12.64 13.19 5.84
C LYS A 50 -12.71 13.90 4.49
N ASN A 51 -13.71 13.58 3.67
CA ASN A 51 -14.03 14.37 2.48
C ASN A 51 -14.90 15.58 2.84
N ALA A 52 -15.32 16.36 1.82
CA ALA A 52 -16.17 17.53 2.00
C ALA A 52 -17.57 17.21 2.57
N ALA A 53 -18.06 15.99 2.35
CA ALA A 53 -19.32 15.49 2.92
C ALA A 53 -19.18 14.96 4.36
N GLY A 54 -17.96 14.96 4.92
CA GLY A 54 -17.68 14.46 6.27
C GLY A 54 -17.46 12.94 6.35
N GLU A 55 -17.48 12.24 5.23
CA GLU A 55 -17.29 10.79 5.14
C GLU A 55 -15.83 10.41 5.37
N LEU A 56 -15.61 9.30 6.07
CA LEU A 56 -14.27 8.78 6.34
C LEU A 56 -13.71 8.00 5.13
N GLY A 57 -12.43 8.21 4.88
CA GLY A 57 -11.70 7.47 3.86
C GLY A 57 -10.20 7.66 3.97
N PHE A 58 -9.47 7.18 2.96
CA PHE A 58 -8.02 7.14 2.97
C PHE A 58 -7.43 7.77 1.71
N ALA A 59 -6.40 8.61 1.86
CA ALA A 59 -5.44 8.77 0.77
C ALA A 59 -4.46 7.59 0.81
N VAL A 60 -4.22 6.97 -0.35
CA VAL A 60 -3.44 5.73 -0.47
C VAL A 60 -2.15 6.00 -1.23
N TYR A 61 -1.05 5.58 -0.62
CA TYR A 61 0.31 5.67 -1.14
C TYR A 61 0.91 4.27 -1.28
N VAL A 62 1.68 4.02 -2.35
CA VAL A 62 2.31 2.71 -2.59
C VAL A 62 3.76 2.87 -3.02
N GLY A 63 4.62 1.93 -2.63
CA GLY A 63 6.00 1.83 -3.14
C GLY A 63 7.05 2.58 -2.32
N GLY A 64 6.82 2.81 -1.03
CA GLY A 64 7.84 3.38 -0.13
C GLY A 64 8.80 2.33 0.43
N GLY A 65 9.98 2.75 0.89
CA GLY A 65 10.84 1.88 1.68
C GLY A 65 12.27 2.35 1.89
N GLN A 66 12.71 2.37 3.14
CA GLN A 66 14.04 2.84 3.59
C GLN A 66 15.17 1.78 3.50
N GLY A 67 14.98 0.74 2.67
CA GLY A 67 16.05 -0.23 2.41
C GLY A 67 17.21 0.37 1.61
N ARG A 68 18.10 -0.49 1.07
CA ARG A 68 19.31 -0.10 0.32
C ARG A 68 19.15 1.09 -0.65
N THR A 69 18.09 1.10 -1.45
CA THR A 69 17.72 2.24 -2.29
C THR A 69 16.49 2.91 -1.70
N PRO A 70 16.62 4.00 -0.90
CA PRO A 70 15.46 4.64 -0.28
C PRO A 70 14.53 5.22 -1.35
N MET A 71 13.23 4.98 -1.20
CA MET A 71 12.19 5.46 -2.11
C MET A 71 10.99 5.96 -1.32
N ILE A 72 10.38 7.04 -1.81
CA ILE A 72 9.15 7.62 -1.29
C ILE A 72 7.97 7.07 -2.07
N ALA A 73 6.96 6.60 -1.35
CA ALA A 73 5.72 6.07 -1.91
C ALA A 73 5.00 7.11 -2.77
N LYS A 74 4.37 6.65 -3.85
CA LYS A 74 3.59 7.48 -4.75
C LYS A 74 2.12 7.42 -4.33
N LYS A 75 1.45 8.56 -4.34
CA LYS A 75 0.00 8.61 -4.12
C LYS A 75 -0.68 8.04 -5.35
N ILE A 76 -1.51 7.02 -5.18
CA ILE A 76 -2.26 6.39 -6.27
C ILE A 76 -3.76 6.65 -6.16
N ARG A 77 -4.23 7.04 -4.96
CA ARG A 77 -5.63 7.39 -4.75
C ARG A 77 -5.75 8.50 -3.72
N ASP A 78 -6.50 9.54 -4.07
CA ASP A 78 -6.72 10.65 -3.16
C ASP A 78 -7.79 10.34 -2.10
N PHE A 79 -8.82 9.56 -2.42
CA PHE A 79 -9.84 9.18 -1.44
C PHE A 79 -10.40 7.78 -1.75
N LEU A 80 -10.13 6.85 -0.84
CA LEU A 80 -10.71 5.51 -0.79
C LEU A 80 -11.76 5.46 0.32
N PRO A 81 -13.03 5.12 0.04
CA PRO A 81 -14.02 4.93 1.09
C PRO A 81 -13.56 3.90 2.14
N GLU A 82 -13.96 4.10 3.39
CA GLU A 82 -13.56 3.22 4.49
C GLU A 82 -13.89 1.75 4.23
N ALA A 83 -15.07 1.48 3.65
CA ALA A 83 -15.55 0.14 3.35
C ALA A 83 -14.63 -0.64 2.38
N ASP A 84 -13.88 0.07 1.54
CA ASP A 84 -13.05 -0.52 0.48
C ASP A 84 -11.60 -0.75 0.92
N LEU A 85 -11.26 -0.45 2.17
CA LEU A 85 -9.88 -0.50 2.66
C LEU A 85 -9.20 -1.85 2.39
N LEU A 86 -9.86 -2.96 2.73
CA LEU A 86 -9.28 -4.29 2.62
C LEU A 86 -9.24 -4.79 1.17
N SER A 87 -10.28 -4.53 0.38
CA SER A 87 -10.33 -4.92 -1.04
C SER A 87 -9.25 -4.19 -1.83
N TYR A 88 -9.09 -2.88 -1.62
CA TYR A 88 -8.07 -2.09 -2.30
C TYR A 88 -6.64 -2.48 -1.88
N CYS A 89 -6.42 -2.75 -0.59
CA CYS A 89 -5.12 -3.27 -0.12
C CYS A 89 -4.83 -4.66 -0.72
N THR A 90 -5.86 -5.50 -0.91
CA THR A 90 -5.74 -6.80 -1.58
C THR A 90 -5.33 -6.61 -3.04
N ALA A 91 -5.99 -5.70 -3.78
CA ALA A 91 -5.64 -5.39 -5.16
C ALA A 91 -4.17 -4.94 -5.31
N ILE A 92 -3.69 -4.05 -4.44
CA ILE A 92 -2.27 -3.65 -4.41
C ILE A 92 -1.34 -4.85 -4.22
N LEU A 93 -1.65 -5.72 -3.24
CA LEU A 93 -0.81 -6.88 -2.96
C LEU A 93 -0.86 -7.94 -4.07
N ARG A 94 -1.99 -8.08 -4.78
CA ARG A 94 -2.13 -8.97 -5.94
C ARG A 94 -1.33 -8.51 -7.14
N VAL A 95 -1.42 -7.23 -7.49
CA VAL A 95 -0.57 -6.62 -8.53
C VAL A 95 0.91 -6.85 -8.19
N TYR A 96 1.30 -6.64 -6.93
CA TYR A 96 2.65 -6.94 -6.48
C TYR A 96 2.99 -8.44 -6.57
N ASN A 97 2.06 -9.33 -6.23
CA ASN A 97 2.26 -10.76 -6.30
C ASN A 97 2.48 -11.25 -7.73
N LEU A 98 1.70 -10.73 -8.68
CA LEU A 98 1.76 -11.07 -10.11
C LEU A 98 3.04 -10.56 -10.77
N TYR A 99 3.34 -9.27 -10.61
CA TYR A 99 4.40 -8.62 -11.39
C TYR A 99 5.72 -8.43 -10.63
N GLY A 100 5.74 -8.67 -9.32
CA GLY A 100 6.94 -8.49 -8.52
C GLY A 100 8.03 -9.52 -8.84
N ARG A 101 9.26 -9.02 -8.97
CA ARG A 101 10.46 -9.83 -9.27
C ARG A 101 10.76 -10.87 -8.19
N ARG A 102 11.11 -12.08 -8.62
CA ARG A 102 11.55 -13.19 -7.76
C ARG A 102 12.98 -13.68 -8.03
N ASP A 103 13.61 -13.17 -9.09
CA ASP A 103 14.95 -13.54 -9.54
C ASP A 103 16.07 -12.90 -8.69
N ASN A 104 15.85 -11.69 -8.17
CA ASN A 104 16.83 -10.98 -7.35
C ASN A 104 16.20 -10.42 -6.08
N LYS A 105 16.55 -10.99 -4.92
CA LYS A 105 16.02 -10.59 -3.61
C LYS A 105 16.23 -9.12 -3.25
N TYR A 106 17.24 -8.46 -3.82
CA TYR A 106 17.52 -7.03 -3.58
C TYR A 106 16.62 -6.11 -4.43
N LYS A 107 16.03 -6.64 -5.51
CA LYS A 107 15.09 -5.95 -6.39
C LYS A 107 13.63 -6.42 -6.22
N ALA A 108 13.37 -7.39 -5.34
CA ALA A 108 12.08 -8.04 -5.17
C ALA A 108 11.03 -7.27 -4.35
N ARG A 109 11.28 -6.02 -3.90
CA ARG A 109 10.33 -5.26 -3.08
C ARG A 109 9.39 -4.44 -3.96
N ILE A 110 8.13 -4.25 -3.54
CA ILE A 110 7.12 -3.48 -4.30
C ILE A 110 7.58 -2.08 -4.69
N LYS A 111 8.42 -1.41 -3.89
CA LYS A 111 9.00 -0.11 -4.26
C LYS A 111 9.75 -0.13 -5.59
N ILE A 112 10.40 -1.25 -5.92
CA ILE A 112 11.11 -1.43 -7.19
C ILE A 112 10.10 -1.61 -8.31
N LEU A 113 9.08 -2.45 -8.10
CA LEU A 113 7.99 -2.63 -9.06
C LEU A 113 7.31 -1.28 -9.39
N VAL A 114 6.91 -0.52 -8.38
CA VAL A 114 6.28 0.81 -8.55
C VAL A 114 7.20 1.77 -9.29
N HIS A 115 8.50 1.76 -8.96
CA HIS A 115 9.48 2.62 -9.62
C HIS A 115 9.69 2.27 -11.10
N GLU A 116 9.82 0.97 -11.41
CA GLU A 116 10.04 0.48 -12.78
C GLU A 116 8.76 0.58 -13.64
N THR A 117 7.58 0.41 -13.03
CA THR A 117 6.28 0.45 -13.73
C THR A 117 5.80 1.89 -13.98
N GLY A 118 6.11 2.82 -13.08
CA GLY A 118 5.55 4.17 -13.10
C GLY A 118 4.23 4.28 -12.33
N VAL A 119 3.91 5.50 -11.87
CA VAL A 119 2.76 5.73 -10.98
C VAL A 119 1.43 5.60 -11.73
N GLU A 120 1.37 6.05 -12.98
CA GLU A 120 0.17 6.01 -13.80
C GLU A 120 -0.23 4.56 -14.09
N GLU A 121 0.72 3.76 -14.55
CA GLU A 121 0.46 2.36 -14.92
C GLU A 121 0.20 1.48 -13.68
N ILE A 122 0.93 1.66 -12.58
CA ILE A 122 0.63 0.90 -11.36
C ILE A 122 -0.75 1.25 -10.81
N THR A 123 -1.17 2.52 -10.91
CA THR A 123 -2.52 2.95 -10.52
C THR A 123 -3.56 2.26 -11.40
N ARG A 124 -3.36 2.26 -12.72
CA ARG A 124 -4.25 1.58 -13.67
C ARG A 124 -4.37 0.08 -13.37
N GLN A 125 -3.27 -0.60 -13.06
CA GLN A 125 -3.28 -2.03 -12.72
C GLN A 125 -4.02 -2.31 -11.41
N VAL A 126 -3.83 -1.48 -10.39
CA VAL A 126 -4.55 -1.61 -9.11
C VAL A 126 -6.04 -1.38 -9.29
N GLU A 127 -6.43 -0.34 -10.01
CA GLU A 127 -7.86 -0.03 -10.29
C GLU A 127 -8.51 -1.06 -11.23
N ALA A 128 -7.74 -1.80 -12.03
CA ALA A 128 -8.27 -2.89 -12.85
C ALA A 128 -8.44 -4.22 -12.08
N GLU A 129 -7.65 -4.42 -11.02
CA GLU A 129 -7.77 -5.57 -10.12
C GLU A 129 -8.81 -5.37 -9.01
N TRP A 130 -9.08 -4.12 -8.62
CA TRP A 130 -10.08 -3.72 -7.63
C TRP A 130 -11.49 -3.66 -8.25
#